data_AF-A0A4Z2B7G1-F1
#
_entry.id   AF-A0A4Z2B7G1-F1
#
_cell.length_a   1.000
_cell.length_b   1.000
_cell.length_c   1.000
_cell.angle_alpha   90.00
_cell.angle_beta   90.00
_cell.angle_gamma   90.00
#
_symmetry.space_group_name_H-M   'P 1'
#
loop_
_entity.id
_entity.type
_entity.pdbx_description
1 polymer ?
#
loop_
_entity_poly.entity_id
_entity_poly.type
_entity_poly.pdbx_seq_one_letter_code
_entity_poly.pdbx_strand_id
1 'polypeptide(L)'
;MQRCLALTLAQHSRLLLRNKFIPICRQQSAAMSGLLINQPNYSWLKELGLSEDNPGVYNGSWGGSGEVVTSYCPANNAPIARVTQATLAEYEETVQKTREAWKMWADVPAPKRGEIVRQIGDALRRKINVLGSLVSLEMGKIYVEGVGEVQEYVDVCDYAVGLSRMIGGPILPSERPGHVLIEQWNPVGLVGIITAFNFPVAVYGWNNAISLICGNVCLWKGAPTTPLTSVAVTKIVAEVLEQNKLPGAICSMTCGGADIGTAMAKDERVGSAVIHRQHPCWQDGGHDGAGKVRP
;
A
#
# COMPACT_ATOMS: atom_id res chain seq x y z
N MET A 1 -2.59 5.58 -82.69
CA MET A 1 -2.62 4.20 -83.23
C MET A 1 -3.74 3.43 -82.55
N GLN A 2 -4.74 3.02 -83.35
CA GLN A 2 -5.69 1.90 -83.20
C GLN A 2 -6.21 1.54 -81.79
N ARG A 3 -7.48 1.82 -81.44
CA ARG A 3 -8.77 1.16 -81.82
C ARG A 3 -9.14 0.03 -80.85
N CYS A 4 -10.29 0.15 -80.15
CA CYS A 4 -11.49 -0.70 -80.30
C CYS A 4 -12.49 -0.48 -79.14
N LEU A 5 -13.64 0.16 -79.43
CA LEU A 5 -15.02 -0.41 -79.42
C LEU A 5 -15.57 -0.70 -78.01
N ALA A 6 -16.45 0.11 -77.39
CA ALA A 6 -17.83 0.49 -77.73
C ALA A 6 -18.81 -0.70 -77.87
N LEU A 7 -19.74 -0.88 -76.92
CA LEU A 7 -21.20 -0.88 -77.16
C LEU A 7 -22.05 -1.17 -75.89
N THR A 8 -22.94 -0.21 -75.70
CA THR A 8 -24.13 0.08 -74.88
C THR A 8 -25.28 -0.94 -74.78
N LEU A 9 -26.09 -0.73 -73.70
CA LEU A 9 -27.58 -0.86 -73.57
C LEU A 9 -28.18 -2.29 -73.44
N ALA A 10 -29.23 -2.60 -72.66
CA ALA A 10 -30.14 -1.88 -71.77
C ALA A 10 -31.02 -2.87 -70.92
N GLN A 11 -31.42 -2.41 -69.72
CA GLN A 11 -32.69 -2.59 -68.98
C GLN A 11 -33.47 -3.93 -68.98
N HIS A 12 -33.81 -4.46 -67.77
CA HIS A 12 -35.15 -4.33 -67.17
C HIS A 12 -35.32 -4.96 -65.76
N SER A 13 -36.19 -4.31 -64.96
CA SER A 13 -37.08 -4.86 -63.92
C SER A 13 -36.66 -4.91 -62.44
N ARG A 14 -37.08 -3.84 -61.74
CA ARG A 14 -37.81 -3.78 -60.44
C ARG A 14 -37.64 -4.95 -59.45
N LEU A 15 -37.16 -4.64 -58.25
CA LEU A 15 -37.90 -4.97 -57.02
C LEU A 15 -37.54 -4.00 -55.89
N LEU A 16 -38.58 -3.29 -55.40
CA LEU A 16 -38.55 -2.41 -54.25
C LEU A 16 -38.56 -3.25 -52.97
N LEU A 17 -37.55 -3.13 -52.12
CA LEU A 17 -37.66 -3.48 -50.70
C LEU A 17 -37.13 -2.33 -49.84
N ARG A 18 -38.09 -1.56 -49.32
CA ARG A 18 -37.94 -0.66 -48.18
C ARG A 18 -37.38 -1.45 -47.00
N ASN A 19 -36.14 -1.18 -46.60
CA ASN A 19 -35.71 -1.45 -45.24
C ASN A 19 -35.54 -0.13 -44.50
N LYS A 20 -36.41 0.03 -43.50
CA LYS A 20 -36.46 1.17 -42.58
C LYS A 20 -35.12 1.29 -41.87
N PHE A 21 -34.42 2.41 -42.10
CA PHE A 21 -33.39 2.88 -41.21
C PHE A 21 -34.02 3.14 -39.84
N ILE A 22 -33.76 2.25 -38.88
CA ILE A 22 -33.90 2.55 -37.45
C ILE A 22 -32.52 3.05 -37.03
N PRO A 23 -32.33 4.33 -36.67
CA PRO A 23 -31.13 4.69 -35.96
C PRO A 23 -31.28 4.03 -34.59
N ILE A 24 -30.52 2.95 -34.35
CA ILE A 24 -30.27 2.50 -32.99
C ILE A 24 -29.48 3.64 -32.37
N CYS A 25 -30.21 4.57 -31.76
CA CYS A 25 -29.69 5.51 -30.80
C CYS A 25 -29.07 4.63 -29.72
N ARG A 26 -27.75 4.44 -29.80
CA ARG A 26 -26.95 3.86 -28.74
C ARG A 26 -27.03 4.90 -27.62
N GLN A 27 -28.11 4.85 -26.85
CA GLN A 27 -28.19 5.50 -25.57
C GLN A 27 -27.08 4.87 -24.74
N GLN A 28 -25.90 5.49 -24.80
CA GLN A 28 -24.98 5.46 -23.68
C GLN A 28 -25.77 6.10 -22.53
N SER A 29 -26.52 5.28 -21.79
CA SER A 29 -26.79 5.63 -20.41
C SER A 29 -25.46 5.50 -19.70
N ALA A 30 -24.66 6.57 -19.76
CA ALA A 30 -23.75 6.88 -18.68
C ALA A 30 -24.65 7.08 -17.46
N ALA A 31 -25.04 5.98 -16.81
CA ALA A 31 -25.60 6.03 -15.49
C ALA A 31 -24.56 6.79 -14.67
N MET A 32 -25.01 7.87 -14.04
CA MET A 32 -24.29 8.60 -13.01
C MET A 32 -23.87 7.60 -11.94
N SER A 33 -22.75 6.91 -12.14
CA SER A 33 -22.30 5.83 -11.28
C SER A 33 -21.74 6.48 -10.03
N GLY A 34 -22.58 6.62 -9.01
CA GLY A 34 -22.13 6.95 -7.67
C GLY A 34 -21.05 5.97 -7.20
N LEU A 35 -20.26 6.40 -6.22
CA LEU A 35 -19.18 5.61 -5.64
C LEU A 35 -19.69 4.24 -5.16
N LEU A 36 -18.94 3.17 -5.41
CA LEU A 36 -19.34 1.81 -5.01
C LEU A 36 -19.62 1.74 -3.52
N ILE A 37 -18.85 2.44 -2.68
CA ILE A 37 -19.02 2.45 -1.22
C ILE A 37 -20.41 2.93 -0.74
N ASN A 38 -21.14 3.67 -1.58
CA ASN A 38 -22.48 4.16 -1.28
C ASN A 38 -23.58 3.18 -1.72
N GLN A 39 -23.24 2.13 -2.46
CA GLN A 39 -24.19 1.13 -2.91
C GLN A 39 -24.38 0.02 -1.84
N PRO A 40 -25.61 -0.48 -1.60
CA PRO A 40 -25.88 -1.43 -0.52
C PRO A 40 -25.05 -2.72 -0.56
N ASN A 41 -24.74 -3.21 -1.77
CA ASN A 41 -23.93 -4.40 -2.03
C ASN A 41 -22.44 -4.25 -1.63
N TYR A 42 -21.95 -3.03 -1.43
CA TYR A 42 -20.58 -2.76 -0.96
C TYR A 42 -20.53 -2.16 0.45
N SER A 43 -21.62 -2.24 1.22
CA SER A 43 -21.69 -1.73 2.59
C SER A 43 -20.65 -2.35 3.54
N TRP A 44 -20.17 -3.56 3.24
CA TRP A 44 -19.09 -4.25 3.97
C TRP A 44 -17.76 -3.46 3.99
N LEU A 45 -17.53 -2.53 3.06
CA LEU A 45 -16.35 -1.65 3.09
C LEU A 45 -16.29 -0.82 4.38
N LYS A 46 -17.44 -0.49 4.97
CA LYS A 46 -17.52 0.26 6.24
C LYS A 46 -17.01 -0.55 7.43
N GLU A 47 -16.99 -1.89 7.34
CA GLU A 47 -16.42 -2.74 8.38
C GLU A 47 -14.89 -2.58 8.49
N LEU A 48 -14.23 -2.08 7.45
CA LEU A 48 -12.82 -1.69 7.44
C LEU A 48 -12.61 -0.23 7.88
N GLY A 49 -13.68 0.45 8.31
CA GLY A 49 -13.64 1.86 8.70
C GLY A 49 -13.44 2.83 7.53
N LEU A 50 -13.75 2.40 6.30
CA LEU A 50 -13.72 3.24 5.11
C LEU A 50 -15.01 4.06 4.96
N SER A 51 -14.86 5.27 4.42
CA SER A 51 -15.94 6.21 4.10
C SER A 51 -15.81 6.73 2.67
N GLU A 52 -16.72 7.62 2.24
CA GLU A 52 -16.68 8.20 0.90
C GLU A 52 -15.34 8.91 0.62
N ASP A 53 -14.92 9.74 1.57
CA ASP A 53 -13.61 10.39 1.61
C ASP A 53 -12.82 9.82 2.78
N ASN A 54 -11.56 9.47 2.55
CA ASN A 54 -10.69 8.87 3.57
C ASN A 54 -9.41 9.70 3.74
N PRO A 55 -8.99 9.96 4.99
CA PRO A 55 -7.69 10.56 5.25
C PRO A 55 -6.56 9.61 4.83
N GLY A 56 -5.66 10.09 3.98
CA GLY A 56 -4.49 9.35 3.48
C GLY A 56 -3.22 9.56 4.29
N VAL A 57 -3.27 10.31 5.40
CA VAL A 57 -2.15 10.47 6.34
C VAL A 57 -2.55 9.90 7.69
N TYR A 58 -1.66 9.12 8.29
CA TYR A 58 -1.74 8.69 9.68
C TYR A 58 -0.37 8.80 10.35
N ASN A 59 -0.32 9.51 11.47
CA ASN A 59 0.89 9.68 12.29
C ASN A 59 0.55 9.69 13.79
N GLY A 60 -0.44 8.86 14.18
CA GLY A 60 -1.13 8.93 15.48
C GLY A 60 -2.39 9.79 15.45
N SER A 61 -2.53 10.63 14.43
CA SER A 61 -3.77 11.33 14.06
C SER A 61 -4.01 11.15 12.56
N TRP A 62 -5.27 11.07 12.16
CA TRP A 62 -5.67 11.01 10.76
C TRP A 62 -5.73 12.39 10.12
N GLY A 63 -5.24 12.52 8.89
CA GLY A 63 -5.19 13.78 8.13
C GLY A 63 -5.01 13.56 6.62
N GLY A 64 -4.50 14.58 5.93
CA GLY A 64 -4.37 14.62 4.48
C GLY A 64 -5.07 15.85 3.92
N SER A 65 -4.29 16.75 3.33
CA SER A 65 -4.77 17.95 2.64
C SER A 65 -4.16 18.11 1.25
N GLY A 66 -3.57 17.05 0.70
CA GLY A 66 -3.00 17.00 -0.64
C GLY A 66 -4.04 16.70 -1.71
N GLU A 67 -3.58 16.12 -2.82
CA GLU A 67 -4.44 15.72 -3.93
C GLU A 67 -5.45 14.65 -3.48
N VAL A 68 -6.71 14.82 -3.86
CA VAL A 68 -7.75 13.81 -3.64
C VAL A 68 -7.74 12.83 -4.80
N VAL A 69 -7.39 11.58 -4.55
CA VAL A 69 -7.40 10.52 -5.54
C VAL A 69 -8.66 9.67 -5.41
N THR A 70 -9.25 9.29 -6.54
CA THR A 70 -10.34 8.33 -6.59
C THR A 70 -9.78 6.95 -6.95
N SER A 71 -10.05 5.96 -6.11
CA SER A 71 -9.69 4.57 -6.39
C SER A 71 -10.78 3.89 -7.22
N TYR A 72 -10.40 3.05 -8.17
CA TYR A 72 -11.31 2.42 -9.13
C TYR A 72 -11.22 0.91 -9.08
N CYS A 73 -12.36 0.23 -9.23
CA CYS A 73 -12.40 -1.22 -9.37
C CYS A 73 -11.98 -1.60 -10.79
N PRO A 74 -10.89 -2.37 -10.99
CA PRO A 74 -10.40 -2.72 -12.32
C PRO A 74 -11.34 -3.69 -13.06
N ALA A 75 -12.23 -4.40 -12.37
CA ALA A 75 -13.16 -5.35 -13.00
C ALA A 75 -14.30 -4.66 -13.77
N ASN A 76 -14.65 -3.42 -13.43
CA ASN A 76 -15.77 -2.69 -14.04
C ASN A 76 -15.52 -1.19 -14.25
N ASN A 77 -14.31 -0.71 -13.91
CA ASN A 77 -13.90 0.70 -13.96
C ASN A 77 -14.77 1.67 -13.13
N ALA A 78 -15.58 1.16 -12.19
CA ALA A 78 -16.39 2.00 -11.33
C ALA A 78 -15.56 2.58 -10.17
N PRO A 79 -15.78 3.85 -9.79
CA PRO A 79 -15.06 4.47 -8.69
C PRO A 79 -15.53 3.89 -7.35
N ILE A 80 -14.59 3.48 -6.49
CA ILE A 80 -14.87 2.83 -5.20
C ILE A 80 -15.14 3.87 -4.12
N ALA A 81 -14.14 4.69 -3.82
CA ALA A 81 -14.12 5.76 -2.81
C ALA A 81 -12.89 6.66 -3.06
N ARG A 82 -12.77 7.74 -2.28
CA ARG A 82 -11.70 8.75 -2.40
C ARG A 82 -10.74 8.71 -1.22
N VAL A 83 -9.49 9.09 -1.47
CA VAL A 83 -8.45 9.26 -0.44
C VAL A 83 -7.76 10.60 -0.63
N THR A 84 -7.68 11.41 0.42
CA THR A 84 -6.92 12.67 0.41
C THR A 84 -5.47 12.38 0.75
N GLN A 85 -4.57 12.59 -0.21
CA GLN A 85 -3.15 12.27 -0.07
C GLN A 85 -2.41 13.27 0.82
N ALA A 86 -1.17 12.92 1.16
CA ALA A 86 -0.26 13.78 1.91
C ALA A 86 0.25 14.94 1.04
N THR A 87 0.37 16.11 1.65
CA THR A 87 1.29 17.15 1.17
C THR A 87 2.72 16.86 1.63
N LEU A 88 3.71 17.55 1.04
CA LEU A 88 5.11 17.49 1.53
C LEU A 88 5.26 18.02 2.97
N ALA A 89 4.41 18.97 3.39
CA ALA A 89 4.41 19.48 4.75
C ALA A 89 3.87 18.42 5.74
N GLU A 90 2.82 17.69 5.37
CA GLU A 90 2.30 16.58 6.19
C GLU A 90 3.26 15.38 6.21
N TYR A 91 4.00 15.14 5.13
CA TYR A 91 5.13 14.19 5.13
C TYR A 91 6.19 14.59 6.16
N GLU A 92 6.63 15.86 6.14
CA GLU A 92 7.61 16.40 7.07
C GLU A 92 7.16 16.23 8.54
N GLU A 93 5.93 16.64 8.85
CA GLU A 93 5.33 16.46 10.17
C GLU A 93 5.29 14.99 10.59
N THR A 94 4.92 14.11 9.66
CA THR A 94 4.83 12.67 9.91
C THR A 94 6.19 12.06 10.21
N VAL A 95 7.24 12.44 9.49
CA VAL A 95 8.63 12.00 9.76
C VAL A 95 9.07 12.44 11.16
N GLN A 96 8.80 13.69 11.54
CA GLN A 96 9.14 14.21 12.87
C GLN A 96 8.43 13.42 13.98
N LYS A 97 7.10 13.22 13.89
CA LYS A 97 6.32 12.44 14.87
C LYS A 97 6.78 10.98 14.95
N THR A 98 7.09 10.39 13.80
CA THR A 98 7.56 8.99 13.74
C THR A 98 8.90 8.82 14.45
N ARG A 99 9.84 9.76 14.24
CA ARG A 99 11.12 9.76 14.96
C ARG A 99 10.97 10.02 16.46
N GLU A 100 10.01 10.84 16.85
CA GLU A 100 9.72 11.04 18.27
C GLU A 100 9.19 9.75 18.91
N ALA A 101 8.25 9.07 18.25
CA ALA A 101 7.71 7.79 18.70
C ALA A 101 8.80 6.70 18.80
N TRP A 102 9.80 6.73 17.93
CA TRP A 102 10.92 5.77 17.97
C TRP A 102 11.69 5.81 19.29
N LYS A 103 11.89 6.99 19.89
CA LYS A 103 12.63 7.12 21.15
C LYS A 103 12.07 6.21 22.24
N MET A 104 10.73 6.18 22.38
CA MET A 104 10.07 5.27 23.32
C MET A 104 10.05 3.83 22.79
N TRP A 105 9.77 3.64 21.50
CA TRP A 105 9.63 2.29 20.94
C TRP A 105 10.92 1.46 20.99
N ALA A 106 12.07 2.10 20.78
CA ALA A 106 13.37 1.46 20.86
C ALA A 106 13.67 0.91 22.26
N ASP A 107 13.17 1.59 23.30
CA ASP A 107 13.32 1.19 24.71
C ASP A 107 12.39 0.02 25.11
N VAL A 108 11.37 -0.30 24.31
CA VAL A 108 10.50 -1.46 24.56
C VAL A 108 11.28 -2.75 24.23
N PRO A 109 11.46 -3.70 25.16
CA PRO A 109 12.18 -4.94 24.91
C PRO A 109 11.63 -5.74 23.72
N ALA A 110 12.50 -6.35 22.90
CA ALA A 110 12.11 -7.06 21.68
C ALA A 110 10.96 -8.08 21.88
N PRO A 111 10.93 -8.92 22.92
CA PRO A 111 9.80 -9.83 23.14
C PRO A 111 8.47 -9.11 23.41
N LYS A 112 8.49 -7.92 24.02
CA LYS A 112 7.29 -7.10 24.22
C LYS A 112 6.84 -6.44 22.92
N ARG A 113 7.77 -6.06 22.03
CA ARG A 113 7.44 -5.63 20.66
C ARG A 113 6.82 -6.77 19.86
N GLY A 114 7.32 -7.99 20.02
CA GLY A 114 6.73 -9.21 19.48
C GLY A 114 5.27 -9.40 19.88
N GLU A 115 4.90 -9.10 21.14
CA GLU A 115 3.50 -9.17 21.58
C GLU A 115 2.59 -8.18 20.84
N ILE A 116 3.07 -6.97 20.53
CA ILE A 116 2.31 -6.02 19.70
C ILE A 116 2.11 -6.56 18.29
N VAL A 117 3.15 -7.14 17.68
CA VAL A 117 3.07 -7.75 16.35
C VAL A 117 2.12 -8.96 16.34
N ARG A 118 2.09 -9.75 17.41
CA ARG A 118 1.11 -10.84 17.58
C ARG A 118 -0.33 -10.30 17.56
N GLN A 119 -0.60 -9.21 18.26
CA GLN A 119 -1.93 -8.59 18.31
C GLN A 119 -2.33 -7.97 16.96
N ILE A 120 -1.38 -7.44 16.19
CA ILE A 120 -1.60 -7.03 14.80
C ILE A 120 -2.04 -8.25 13.96
N GLY A 121 -1.34 -9.38 14.07
CA GLY A 121 -1.75 -10.63 13.43
C GLY A 121 -3.17 -11.06 13.80
N ASP A 122 -3.52 -11.03 15.09
CA ASP A 122 -4.89 -11.33 15.56
C ASP A 122 -5.94 -10.37 14.98
N ALA A 123 -5.62 -9.08 14.90
CA ALA A 123 -6.52 -8.06 14.34
C ALA A 123 -6.75 -8.26 12.85
N LEU A 124 -5.71 -8.60 12.09
CA LEU A 124 -5.80 -8.99 10.68
C LEU A 124 -6.65 -10.25 10.51
N ARG A 125 -6.46 -11.29 11.34
CA ARG A 125 -7.28 -12.52 11.29
C ARG A 125 -8.78 -12.21 11.44
N ARG A 126 -9.15 -11.28 12.34
CA ARG A 126 -10.55 -10.88 12.52
C ARG A 126 -11.15 -10.19 11.30
N LYS A 127 -10.33 -9.58 10.45
CA LYS A 127 -10.75 -8.82 9.25
C LYS A 127 -10.36 -9.48 7.93
N ILE A 128 -9.86 -10.71 7.96
CA ILE A 128 -9.22 -11.37 6.82
C ILE A 128 -10.13 -11.42 5.57
N ASN A 129 -11.41 -11.77 5.76
CA ASN A 129 -12.35 -11.92 4.66
C ASN A 129 -12.71 -10.58 4.01
N VAL A 130 -12.97 -9.56 4.81
CA VAL A 130 -13.34 -8.22 4.32
C VAL A 130 -12.14 -7.49 3.72
N LEU A 131 -10.95 -7.64 4.32
CA LEU A 131 -9.72 -7.07 3.77
C LEU A 131 -9.31 -7.77 2.47
N GLY A 132 -9.38 -9.11 2.40
CA GLY A 132 -9.14 -9.86 1.16
C GLY A 132 -10.14 -9.52 0.05
N SER A 133 -11.41 -9.25 0.42
CA SER A 133 -12.42 -8.73 -0.51
C SER A 133 -12.07 -7.34 -1.03
N LEU A 134 -11.54 -6.45 -0.18
CA LEU A 134 -11.06 -5.12 -0.59
C LEU A 134 -9.87 -5.24 -1.55
N VAL A 135 -8.90 -6.11 -1.27
CA VAL A 135 -7.77 -6.35 -2.18
C VAL A 135 -8.28 -6.83 -3.54
N SER A 136 -9.24 -7.76 -3.57
CA SER A 136 -9.84 -8.21 -4.82
C SER A 136 -10.57 -7.08 -5.56
N LEU A 137 -11.32 -6.25 -4.83
CA LEU A 137 -12.09 -5.14 -5.40
C LEU A 137 -11.21 -4.01 -5.95
N GLU A 138 -10.16 -3.63 -5.23
CA GLU A 138 -9.32 -2.47 -5.55
C GLU A 138 -8.14 -2.82 -6.46
N MET A 139 -7.43 -3.92 -6.18
CA MET A 139 -6.27 -4.35 -6.96
C MET A 139 -6.65 -5.22 -8.16
N GLY A 140 -7.70 -6.04 -8.03
CA GLY A 140 -8.25 -6.85 -9.12
C GLY A 140 -7.84 -8.32 -9.15
N LYS A 141 -7.07 -8.80 -8.16
CA LYS A 141 -6.79 -10.24 -8.04
C LYS A 141 -8.02 -11.02 -7.58
N ILE A 142 -8.03 -12.34 -7.80
CA ILE A 142 -9.14 -13.18 -7.36
C ILE A 142 -9.24 -13.20 -5.83
N TYR A 143 -10.47 -13.32 -5.30
CA TYR A 143 -10.75 -13.26 -3.87
C TYR A 143 -9.84 -14.14 -3.01
N VAL A 144 -9.59 -15.39 -3.44
CA VAL A 144 -8.76 -16.34 -2.69
C VAL A 144 -7.29 -15.88 -2.58
N GLU A 145 -6.76 -15.19 -3.59
CA GLU A 145 -5.42 -14.60 -3.52
C GLU A 145 -5.42 -13.34 -2.63
N GLY A 146 -6.52 -12.56 -2.64
CA GLY A 146 -6.68 -11.44 -1.71
C GLY A 146 -6.69 -11.89 -0.25
N VAL A 147 -7.42 -12.97 0.06
CA VAL A 147 -7.42 -13.59 1.40
C VAL A 147 -6.05 -14.19 1.73
N GLY A 148 -5.44 -14.91 0.77
CA GLY A 148 -4.10 -15.48 0.93
C GLY A 148 -3.04 -14.42 1.23
N GLU A 149 -3.11 -13.27 0.58
CA GLU A 149 -2.18 -12.16 0.84
C GLU A 149 -2.31 -11.60 2.27
N VAL A 150 -3.53 -11.48 2.79
CA VAL A 150 -3.72 -11.08 4.19
C VAL A 150 -3.21 -12.18 5.13
N GLN A 151 -3.40 -13.45 4.77
CA GLN A 151 -2.87 -14.58 5.52
C GLN A 151 -1.32 -14.56 5.58
N GLU A 152 -0.64 -14.18 4.50
CA GLU A 152 0.83 -14.04 4.53
C GLU A 152 1.30 -12.98 5.54
N TYR A 153 0.54 -11.89 5.73
CA TYR A 153 0.83 -10.90 6.77
C TYR A 153 0.54 -11.48 8.18
N VAL A 154 -0.55 -12.23 8.33
CA VAL A 154 -0.82 -12.94 9.60
C VAL A 154 0.31 -13.91 9.96
N ASP A 155 0.77 -14.71 9.00
CA ASP A 155 1.78 -15.73 9.24
C ASP A 155 3.16 -15.12 9.54
N VAL A 156 3.53 -14.03 8.86
CA VAL A 156 4.79 -13.32 9.17
C VAL A 156 4.72 -12.64 10.54
N CYS A 157 3.54 -12.20 11.00
CA CYS A 157 3.37 -11.71 12.36
C CYS A 157 3.69 -12.81 13.37
N ASP A 158 3.15 -14.02 13.21
CA ASP A 158 3.43 -15.16 14.10
C ASP A 158 4.91 -15.56 14.07
N TYR A 159 5.52 -15.58 12.88
CA TYR A 159 6.95 -15.82 12.73
C TYR A 159 7.79 -14.75 13.47
N ALA A 160 7.42 -13.48 13.32
CA ALA A 160 8.10 -12.36 13.97
C ALA A 160 8.02 -12.44 15.51
N VAL A 161 6.95 -13.01 16.09
CA VAL A 161 6.87 -13.28 17.54
C VAL A 161 8.01 -14.20 17.98
N GLY A 162 8.24 -15.30 17.26
CA GLY A 162 9.36 -16.20 17.54
C GLY A 162 10.70 -15.49 17.39
N LEU A 163 10.87 -14.77 16.28
CA LEU A 163 12.11 -14.04 15.96
C LEU A 163 12.43 -12.94 16.99
N SER A 164 11.42 -12.31 17.60
CA SER A 164 11.59 -11.29 18.64
C SER A 164 12.34 -11.76 19.90
N ARG A 165 12.48 -13.09 20.06
CA ARG A 165 13.22 -13.75 21.14
C ARG A 165 14.58 -14.30 20.71
N MET A 166 14.92 -14.17 19.42
CA MET A 166 16.10 -14.78 18.81
C MET A 166 17.07 -13.76 18.22
N ILE A 167 16.60 -12.56 17.84
CA ILE A 167 17.47 -11.52 17.27
C ILE A 167 18.60 -11.15 18.23
N GLY A 168 19.84 -11.16 17.71
CA GLY A 168 21.06 -10.92 18.46
C GLY A 168 22.29 -11.35 17.66
N GLY A 169 23.48 -11.10 18.21
CA GLY A 169 24.75 -11.52 17.62
C GLY A 169 25.51 -12.50 18.51
N PRO A 170 26.54 -13.18 17.97
CA PRO A 170 27.36 -14.10 18.73
C PRO A 170 28.24 -13.40 19.79
N ILE A 171 28.59 -14.14 20.84
CA ILE A 171 29.74 -13.85 21.69
C ILE A 171 30.93 -14.61 21.12
N LEU A 172 32.00 -13.91 20.77
CA LEU A 172 33.17 -14.47 20.10
C LEU A 172 34.36 -14.55 21.07
N PRO A 173 35.22 -15.56 20.94
CA PRO A 173 36.44 -15.66 21.75
C PRO A 173 37.41 -14.54 21.33
N SER A 174 37.69 -13.61 22.26
CA SER A 174 38.71 -12.58 22.03
C SER A 174 40.11 -13.19 22.13
N GLU A 175 41.01 -12.80 21.24
CA GLU A 175 42.45 -13.15 21.33
C GLU A 175 43.17 -12.41 22.47
N ARG A 176 42.56 -11.35 23.01
CA ARG A 176 43.17 -10.47 24.00
C ARG A 176 42.79 -10.93 25.42
N PRO A 177 43.75 -11.22 26.32
CA PRO A 177 43.46 -11.58 27.70
C PRO A 177 42.58 -10.53 28.40
N GLY A 178 41.56 -10.98 29.13
CA GLY A 178 40.65 -10.11 29.88
C GLY A 178 39.67 -9.29 29.02
N HIS A 179 39.55 -9.56 27.72
CA HIS A 179 38.63 -8.84 26.82
C HIS A 179 37.46 -9.72 26.38
N VAL A 180 36.30 -9.09 26.18
CA VAL A 180 35.08 -9.70 25.65
C VAL A 180 34.83 -9.14 24.25
N LEU A 181 34.56 -10.03 23.28
CA LEU A 181 34.17 -9.65 21.93
C LEU A 181 32.71 -10.07 21.70
N ILE A 182 31.84 -9.10 21.46
CA ILE A 182 30.41 -9.33 21.23
C ILE A 182 29.96 -8.61 19.97
N GLU A 183 29.06 -9.24 19.22
CA GLU A 183 28.33 -8.61 18.13
C GLU A 183 26.95 -8.19 18.63
N GLN A 184 26.61 -6.90 18.47
CA GLN A 184 25.37 -6.32 18.96
C GLN A 184 24.57 -5.73 17.80
N TRP A 185 23.27 -6.01 17.79
CA TRP A 185 22.33 -5.49 16.81
C TRP A 185 21.37 -4.50 17.48
N ASN A 186 21.25 -3.31 16.89
CA ASN A 186 20.37 -2.24 17.37
C ASN A 186 19.49 -1.73 16.22
N PRO A 187 18.30 -1.17 16.51
CA PRO A 187 17.42 -0.61 15.48
C PRO A 187 18.10 0.51 14.70
N VAL A 188 17.77 0.60 13.40
CA VAL A 188 18.24 1.68 12.51
C VAL A 188 17.41 2.96 12.65
N GLY A 189 16.27 2.91 13.34
CA GLY A 189 15.39 4.05 13.57
C GLY A 189 14.11 3.98 12.77
N LEU A 190 13.97 4.90 11.81
CA LEU A 190 12.83 4.96 10.90
C LEU A 190 13.10 4.12 9.64
N VAL A 191 12.19 3.20 9.34
CA VAL A 191 12.15 2.43 8.10
C VAL A 191 11.06 2.97 7.18
N GLY A 192 11.48 3.49 6.03
CA GLY A 192 10.58 3.92 4.96
C GLY A 192 10.20 2.73 4.08
N ILE A 193 8.91 2.48 3.91
CA ILE A 193 8.39 1.34 3.13
C ILE A 193 7.61 1.90 1.94
N ILE A 194 8.08 1.65 0.73
CA ILE A 194 7.40 2.02 -0.52
C ILE A 194 6.98 0.73 -1.23
N THR A 195 5.68 0.51 -1.37
CA THR A 195 5.12 -0.73 -1.92
C THR A 195 4.52 -0.56 -3.32
N ALA A 196 4.58 -1.63 -4.10
CA ALA A 196 3.91 -1.74 -5.40
C ALA A 196 2.41 -2.06 -5.23
N PHE A 197 1.68 -1.99 -6.34
CA PHE A 197 0.21 -2.17 -6.35
C PHE A 197 -0.23 -3.63 -6.26
N ASN A 198 0.62 -4.59 -6.65
CA ASN A 198 0.21 -5.97 -6.91
C ASN A 198 0.15 -6.85 -5.65
N PHE A 199 0.83 -6.44 -4.58
CA PHE A 199 0.71 -7.01 -3.23
C PHE A 199 0.57 -5.84 -2.22
N PRO A 200 -0.60 -5.18 -2.18
CA PRO A 200 -0.82 -3.96 -1.40
C PRO A 200 -0.90 -4.20 0.11
N VAL A 201 -0.92 -5.45 0.58
CA VAL A 201 -0.92 -5.85 1.99
C VAL A 201 0.37 -6.59 2.35
N ALA A 202 0.71 -7.68 1.67
CA ALA A 202 1.77 -8.59 2.13
C ALA A 202 3.16 -7.96 2.14
N VAL A 203 3.52 -7.18 1.11
CA VAL A 203 4.84 -6.53 1.05
C VAL A 203 5.02 -5.52 2.18
N TYR A 204 3.98 -4.75 2.50
CA TYR A 204 3.99 -3.91 3.70
C TYR A 204 4.12 -4.77 4.95
N GLY A 205 3.32 -5.83 5.04
CA GLY A 205 3.26 -6.70 6.20
C GLY A 205 4.57 -7.38 6.58
N TRP A 206 5.29 -7.95 5.61
CA TRP A 206 6.61 -8.54 5.82
C TRP A 206 7.60 -7.52 6.38
N ASN A 207 7.62 -6.32 5.81
CA ASN A 207 8.51 -5.25 6.26
C ASN A 207 8.09 -4.71 7.63
N ASN A 208 6.80 -4.52 7.86
CA ASN A 208 6.27 -4.00 9.11
C ASN A 208 6.56 -4.94 10.28
N ALA A 209 6.18 -6.22 10.18
CA ALA A 209 6.34 -7.18 11.28
C ALA A 209 7.80 -7.30 11.72
N ILE A 210 8.73 -7.43 10.76
CA ILE A 210 10.17 -7.53 11.02
C ILE A 210 10.75 -6.20 11.51
N SER A 211 10.35 -5.06 10.94
CA SER A 211 10.85 -3.76 11.38
C SER A 211 10.44 -3.48 12.84
N LEU A 212 9.20 -3.77 13.20
CA LEU A 212 8.68 -3.55 14.54
C LEU A 212 9.40 -4.39 15.59
N ILE A 213 9.57 -5.70 15.37
CA ILE A 213 10.26 -6.56 16.35
C ILE A 213 11.75 -6.20 16.48
N CYS A 214 12.38 -5.69 15.41
CA CYS A 214 13.73 -5.15 15.45
C CYS A 214 13.86 -3.78 16.17
N GLY A 215 12.74 -3.16 16.58
CA GLY A 215 12.75 -1.89 17.33
C GLY A 215 12.71 -0.65 16.45
N ASN A 216 12.37 -0.80 15.17
CA ASN A 216 12.20 0.31 14.25
C ASN A 216 10.74 0.80 14.26
N VAL A 217 10.56 2.04 13.83
CA VAL A 217 9.25 2.60 13.46
C VAL A 217 9.12 2.61 11.94
N CYS A 218 7.89 2.57 11.43
CA CYS A 218 7.62 2.47 9.99
C CYS A 218 6.92 3.72 9.47
N LEU A 219 7.32 4.17 8.27
CA LEU A 219 6.57 5.12 7.45
C LEU A 219 6.23 4.48 6.11
N TRP A 220 4.95 4.27 5.85
CA TRP A 220 4.48 3.58 4.66
C TRP A 220 3.90 4.54 3.61
N LYS A 221 4.37 4.40 2.37
CA LYS A 221 3.77 5.00 1.18
C LYS A 221 3.36 3.89 0.20
N GLY A 222 2.08 3.53 0.23
CA GLY A 222 1.48 2.56 -0.69
C GLY A 222 1.43 3.04 -2.15
N ALA A 223 1.03 2.15 -3.05
CA ALA A 223 0.80 2.50 -4.45
C ALA A 223 -0.40 3.45 -4.59
N PRO A 224 -0.34 4.45 -5.48
CA PRO A 224 -1.44 5.42 -5.66
C PRO A 224 -2.77 4.80 -6.14
N THR A 225 -2.72 3.60 -6.71
CA THR A 225 -3.88 2.86 -7.22
C THR A 225 -4.50 1.90 -6.22
N THR A 226 -3.86 1.67 -5.06
CA THR A 226 -4.42 0.85 -3.96
C THR A 226 -4.46 1.61 -2.62
N PRO A 227 -4.93 2.88 -2.60
CA PRO A 227 -4.86 3.70 -1.40
C PRO A 227 -5.90 3.30 -0.34
N LEU A 228 -7.05 2.73 -0.72
CA LEU A 228 -8.06 2.29 0.26
C LEU A 228 -7.55 1.08 1.05
N THR A 229 -6.85 0.15 0.39
CA THR A 229 -6.16 -0.97 1.05
C THR A 229 -5.13 -0.46 2.04
N SER A 230 -4.37 0.57 1.66
CA SER A 230 -3.37 1.18 2.56
C SER A 230 -4.02 1.79 3.81
N VAL A 231 -5.10 2.54 3.62
CA VAL A 231 -5.90 3.11 4.72
C VAL A 231 -6.50 2.01 5.60
N ALA A 232 -7.09 0.97 5.03
CA ALA A 232 -7.73 -0.12 5.77
C ALA A 232 -6.73 -0.90 6.65
N VAL A 233 -5.56 -1.26 6.11
CA VAL A 233 -4.49 -1.90 6.87
C VAL A 233 -4.00 -0.99 8.00
N THR A 234 -3.78 0.29 7.69
CA THR A 234 -3.32 1.27 8.69
C THR A 234 -4.34 1.44 9.82
N LYS A 235 -5.65 1.42 9.55
CA LYS A 235 -6.70 1.44 10.59
C LYS A 235 -6.62 0.24 11.53
N ILE A 236 -6.41 -0.96 10.99
CA ILE A 236 -6.28 -2.19 11.80
C ILE A 236 -5.05 -2.11 12.70
N VAL A 237 -3.90 -1.68 12.17
CA VAL A 237 -2.66 -1.53 12.95
C VAL A 237 -2.78 -0.42 13.99
N ALA A 238 -3.36 0.73 13.62
CA ALA A 238 -3.61 1.87 14.49
C ALA A 238 -4.43 1.48 15.73
N GLU A 239 -5.51 0.72 15.54
CA GLU A 239 -6.36 0.24 16.64
C GLU A 239 -5.55 -0.54 17.69
N VAL A 240 -4.64 -1.41 17.24
CA VAL A 240 -3.79 -2.20 18.15
C VAL A 240 -2.81 -1.31 18.92
N LEU A 241 -2.18 -0.35 18.25
CA LEU A 241 -1.27 0.59 18.91
C LEU A 241 -2.01 1.43 19.97
N GLU A 242 -3.18 1.94 19.62
CA GLU A 242 -4.03 2.75 20.52
C GLU A 242 -4.52 1.94 21.73
N GLN A 243 -4.95 0.70 21.54
CA GLN A 243 -5.34 -0.22 22.62
C GLN A 243 -4.19 -0.50 23.61
N ASN A 244 -2.95 -0.50 23.11
CA ASN A 244 -1.75 -0.67 23.94
C ASN A 244 -1.18 0.64 24.47
N LYS A 245 -1.87 1.78 24.24
CA LYS A 245 -1.43 3.13 24.63
C LYS A 245 -0.05 3.49 24.07
N LEU A 246 0.23 2.99 22.88
CA LEU A 246 1.45 3.30 22.13
C LEU A 246 1.17 4.45 21.16
N PRO A 247 2.16 5.32 20.88
CA PRO A 247 2.03 6.34 19.84
C PRO A 247 1.74 5.71 18.49
N GLY A 248 0.64 6.10 17.85
CA GLY A 248 0.26 5.57 16.53
C GLY A 248 1.33 5.83 15.45
N ALA A 249 2.17 6.85 15.62
CA ALA A 249 3.29 7.16 14.73
C ALA A 249 4.39 6.07 14.66
N ILE A 250 4.30 5.02 15.48
CA ILE A 250 5.13 3.81 15.31
C ILE A 250 4.87 3.15 13.95
N CYS A 251 3.63 3.23 13.45
CA CYS A 251 3.22 2.74 12.13
C CYS A 251 2.51 3.87 11.37
N SER A 252 3.31 4.80 10.87
CA SER A 252 2.81 5.95 10.10
C SER A 252 2.54 5.59 8.65
N MET A 253 1.64 6.33 8.01
CA MET A 253 1.29 6.22 6.59
C MET A 253 1.19 7.62 5.97
N THR A 254 1.73 7.76 4.77
CA THR A 254 1.55 8.93 3.89
C THR A 254 1.22 8.45 2.49
N CYS A 255 -0.07 8.37 2.15
CA CYS A 255 -0.51 8.13 0.77
C CYS A 255 -0.02 9.27 -0.13
N GLY A 256 0.54 8.92 -1.29
CA GLY A 256 1.09 9.89 -2.22
C GLY A 256 1.73 9.23 -3.44
N GLY A 257 2.11 10.04 -4.43
CA GLY A 257 2.69 9.60 -5.68
C GLY A 257 4.21 9.44 -5.62
N ALA A 258 4.85 9.83 -6.71
CA ALA A 258 6.31 9.87 -6.84
C ALA A 258 6.94 11.02 -6.05
N ASP A 259 6.18 12.08 -5.77
CA ASP A 259 6.56 13.21 -4.93
C ASP A 259 6.94 12.77 -3.51
N ILE A 260 6.04 12.08 -2.80
CA ILE A 260 6.30 11.54 -1.46
C ILE A 260 7.36 10.44 -1.53
N GLY A 261 7.33 9.59 -2.56
CA GLY A 261 8.35 8.54 -2.74
C GLY A 261 9.77 9.09 -2.94
N THR A 262 9.91 10.19 -3.69
CA THR A 262 11.18 10.87 -3.92
C THR A 262 11.65 11.58 -2.66
N ALA A 263 10.74 12.21 -1.91
CA ALA A 263 11.05 12.81 -0.62
C ALA A 263 11.62 11.77 0.33
N MET A 264 10.94 10.61 0.50
CA MET A 264 11.43 9.49 1.31
C MET A 264 12.81 8.98 0.87
N ALA A 265 13.06 8.86 -0.44
CA ALA A 265 14.32 8.34 -0.96
C ALA A 265 15.51 9.29 -0.73
N LYS A 266 15.27 10.59 -0.61
CA LYS A 266 16.30 11.62 -0.38
C LYS A 266 16.44 12.03 1.08
N ASP A 267 15.61 11.49 1.96
CA ASP A 267 15.54 11.90 3.36
C ASP A 267 16.54 11.11 4.21
N GLU A 268 17.62 11.75 4.63
CA GLU A 268 18.66 11.15 5.49
C GLU A 268 18.13 10.68 6.85
N ARG A 269 16.91 11.10 7.23
CA ARG A 269 16.25 10.68 8.47
C ARG A 269 15.62 9.30 8.35
N VAL A 270 15.46 8.77 7.15
CA VAL A 270 15.01 7.41 6.87
C VAL A 270 16.23 6.49 6.93
N GLY A 271 16.41 5.80 8.07
CA GLY A 271 17.58 4.97 8.33
C GLY A 271 17.68 3.75 7.41
N SER A 272 16.55 3.28 6.87
CA SER A 272 16.51 2.31 5.78
C SER A 272 15.28 2.53 4.92
N ALA A 273 15.44 2.54 3.59
CA ALA A 273 14.36 2.63 2.64
C ALA A 273 14.21 1.30 1.88
N VAL A 274 13.07 0.64 2.05
CA VAL A 274 12.71 -0.56 1.28
C VAL A 274 11.77 -0.16 0.16
N ILE A 275 12.22 -0.35 -1.08
CA ILE A 275 11.47 0.03 -2.27
C ILE A 275 11.18 -1.22 -3.10
N HIS A 276 9.93 -1.67 -3.09
CA HIS A 276 9.48 -2.76 -3.93
C HIS A 276 8.91 -2.20 -5.25
N ARG A 277 9.42 -2.65 -6.40
CA ARG A 277 9.03 -2.15 -7.72
C ARG A 277 8.71 -3.30 -8.68
N GLN A 278 7.77 -3.08 -9.59
CA GLN A 278 7.49 -3.99 -10.71
C GLN A 278 7.87 -3.39 -12.08
N HIS A 279 8.21 -2.10 -12.18
CA HIS A 279 8.50 -1.44 -13.46
C HIS A 279 9.89 -0.74 -13.47
N PRO A 280 10.69 -0.82 -14.56
CA PRO A 280 12.04 -0.25 -14.63
C PRO A 280 12.13 1.29 -14.73
N CYS A 281 11.02 2.01 -14.89
CA CYS A 281 11.02 3.43 -15.30
C CYS A 281 11.50 4.44 -14.23
N TRP A 282 12.06 3.99 -13.11
CA TRP A 282 12.58 4.84 -12.03
C TRP A 282 14.05 4.51 -11.65
N GLN A 283 14.83 3.95 -12.59
CA GLN A 283 16.27 3.64 -12.36
C GLN A 283 17.10 4.87 -11.96
N ASP A 284 16.67 6.09 -12.30
CA ASP A 284 17.49 7.30 -12.12
C ASP A 284 17.58 7.83 -10.67
N GLY A 285 16.79 7.30 -9.73
CA GLY A 285 16.81 7.76 -8.32
C GLY A 285 17.62 6.88 -7.35
N GLY A 286 18.08 5.70 -7.78
CA GLY A 286 18.71 4.70 -6.91
C GLY A 286 20.24 4.79 -6.81
N HIS A 287 20.88 5.59 -7.68
CA HIS A 287 22.34 5.67 -7.72
C HIS A 287 22.96 6.62 -6.69
N ASP A 288 22.18 7.49 -6.05
CA ASP A 288 22.72 8.49 -5.10
C ASP A 288 22.64 8.09 -3.62
N GLY A 289 21.96 6.98 -3.27
CA GLY A 289 21.78 6.53 -1.88
C GLY A 289 22.63 5.33 -1.46
N ALA A 290 23.20 4.59 -2.42
CA ALA A 290 24.00 3.39 -2.15
C ALA A 290 25.50 3.72 -2.15
N GLY A 291 25.97 4.45 -1.13
CA GLY A 291 27.40 4.64 -0.97
C GLY A 291 27.81 5.79 -0.06
N LYS A 292 27.78 5.55 1.26
CA LYS A 292 28.79 5.99 2.24
C LYS A 292 28.33 5.60 3.64
N VAL A 293 28.45 4.31 3.95
CA VAL A 293 28.88 3.95 5.31
C VAL A 293 30.38 4.22 5.31
N ARG A 294 30.79 5.35 5.91
CA ARG A 294 32.20 5.65 6.20
C ARG A 294 32.51 5.17 7.63
N PRO A 295 33.78 4.76 7.86
CA PRO A 295 34.17 3.70 8.80
C PRO A 295 33.81 3.96 10.26
#